data_AF-A0A1U7J414-F1
#
_entry.id   AF-A0A1U7J414-F1
#
_cell.length_a   1.000
_cell.length_b   1.000
_cell.length_c   1.000
_cell.angle_alpha   90.00
_cell.angle_beta   90.00
_cell.angle_gamma   90.00
#
_symmetry.space_group_name_H-M   'P 1'
#
loop_
_entity.id
_entity.type
_entity.pdbx_description
1 polymer ?
#
loop_
_entity_poly.entity_id
_entity_poly.type
_entity_poly.pdbx_seq_one_letter_code
_entity_poly.pdbx_strand_id
1 'polypeptide(L)'
;MNKIDFSQRLPIKTPNADIDSFYGLNTVSGPILNRPVAAPDGVDASGAAMGAKQQRETEIAALVKAAADTARQTKVELCDAVMAMQESLREQTGSNPQSDLGY
;
A
#
# COMPACT_ATOMS: atom_id res chain seq x y z
N MET A 1 -23.60 20.83 2.29
CA MET A 1 -22.53 20.46 3.24
C MET A 1 -21.78 19.27 2.63
N ASN A 2 -20.61 19.49 2.03
CA ASN A 2 -19.85 18.40 1.42
C ASN A 2 -19.15 17.63 2.55
N LYS A 3 -19.46 16.35 2.75
CA LYS A 3 -18.78 15.52 3.76
C LYS A 3 -17.39 15.21 3.22
N ILE A 4 -16.35 15.68 3.91
CA ILE A 4 -14.97 15.33 3.59
C ILE A 4 -14.79 13.85 3.91
N ASP A 5 -14.49 13.04 2.88
CA ASP A 5 -14.18 11.63 3.04
C ASP A 5 -12.72 11.48 3.49
N PHE A 6 -12.53 11.08 4.75
CA PHE A 6 -11.20 10.83 5.33
C PHE A 6 -10.64 9.46 4.94
N SER A 7 -11.36 8.66 4.15
CA SER A 7 -10.88 7.36 3.67
C SER A 7 -9.82 7.51 2.58
N GLN A 8 -9.70 8.70 1.98
CA GLN A 8 -8.69 9.02 0.98
C GLN A 8 -7.52 9.77 1.63
N ARG A 9 -6.30 9.57 1.09
CA ARG A 9 -5.11 10.30 1.55
C ARG A 9 -5.37 11.80 1.55
N LEU A 10 -5.21 12.42 2.71
CA LEU A 10 -5.29 13.88 2.83
C LEU A 10 -4.15 14.51 2.01
N PRO A 11 -4.46 15.34 1.00
CA PRO A 11 -3.43 16.00 0.22
C PRO A 11 -2.64 16.95 1.13
N ILE A 12 -1.33 16.73 1.29
CA ILE A 12 -0.45 17.54 2.16
C ILE A 12 -0.48 19.03 1.78
N LYS A 13 -0.79 19.35 0.53
CA LYS A 13 -0.88 20.73 0.03
C LYS A 13 -2.00 21.54 0.69
N THR A 14 -3.11 20.90 1.07
CA THR A 14 -4.27 21.61 1.63
C THR A 14 -4.02 22.07 3.07
N PRO A 15 -3.53 21.23 4.00
CA PRO A 15 -3.14 21.67 5.33
C PRO A 15 -2.05 22.74 5.32
N ASN A 16 -1.04 22.61 4.45
CA ASN A 16 0.05 23.60 4.38
C ASN A 16 -0.46 24.95 3.88
N ALA A 17 -1.34 24.98 2.88
CA ALA A 17 -1.96 26.22 2.41
C ALA A 17 -2.84 26.87 3.49
N ASP A 18 -3.54 26.07 4.29
CA ASP A 18 -4.35 26.57 5.42
C ASP A 18 -3.45 27.16 6.53
N ILE A 19 -2.33 26.49 6.84
CA ILE A 19 -1.33 26.96 7.80
C ILE A 19 -0.67 28.26 7.31
N ASP A 20 -0.21 28.29 6.06
CA ASP A 20 0.42 29.48 5.45
C ASP A 20 -0.57 30.64 5.34
N SER A 21 -1.83 30.37 4.98
CA SER A 21 -2.89 31.37 4.95
C SER A 21 -3.17 31.93 6.34
N PHE A 22 -3.11 31.09 7.38
CA PHE A 22 -3.29 31.53 8.77
C PHE A 22 -2.13 32.42 9.24
N TYR A 23 -0.88 32.04 8.95
CA TYR A 23 0.30 32.86 9.27
C TYR A 23 0.36 34.15 8.42
N GLY A 24 -0.16 34.13 7.19
CA GLY A 24 -0.29 35.31 6.33
C GLY A 24 -1.37 36.30 6.78
N LEU A 25 -2.31 35.86 7.62
CA LEU A 25 -3.46 36.64 8.12
C LEU A 25 -3.12 37.49 9.36
N ASN A 26 -1.90 38.02 9.44
CA ASN A 26 -1.35 38.90 10.50
C ASN A 26 -2.12 40.23 10.76
N THR A 27 -3.40 40.31 10.41
CA THR A 27 -4.29 41.46 10.58
C THR A 27 -4.82 41.64 12.01
N VAL A 28 -4.59 40.69 12.92
CA VAL A 28 -4.92 40.85 14.35
C VAL A 28 -3.65 40.64 15.16
N SER A 29 -3.26 41.65 15.94
CA SER A 29 -2.13 41.58 16.89
C SER A 29 -2.33 40.41 17.85
N GLY A 30 -1.72 39.27 17.55
CA GLY A 30 -1.60 38.08 18.40
C GLY A 30 -2.93 37.53 18.92
N PRO A 31 -3.62 36.64 18.19
CA PRO A 31 -4.71 35.89 18.79
C PRO A 31 -4.18 35.18 20.04
N ILE A 32 -4.80 35.42 21.20
CA ILE A 32 -4.46 34.73 22.44
C ILE A 32 -4.94 33.29 22.29
N LEU A 33 -4.02 32.40 21.92
CA LEU A 33 -4.28 30.99 21.70
C LEU A 33 -4.25 30.27 23.06
N ASN A 34 -5.41 30.15 23.69
CA ASN A 34 -5.56 29.53 25.02
C ASN A 34 -5.33 28.00 25.04
N ARG A 35 -5.13 27.38 23.87
CA ARG A 35 -4.92 25.93 23.74
C ARG A 35 -3.51 25.66 23.20
N PRO A 36 -2.68 24.85 23.88
CA PRO A 36 -1.32 24.53 23.44
C PRO A 36 -1.26 23.90 22.04
N VAL A 37 -2.26 23.10 21.66
CA VAL A 37 -2.35 22.48 20.33
C VAL A 37 -2.61 23.47 19.20
N ALA A 38 -3.16 24.66 19.53
CA ALA A 38 -3.44 25.72 18.57
C ALA A 38 -2.29 26.73 18.48
N ALA A 39 -1.28 26.63 19.34
CA ALA A 39 -0.06 27.42 19.24
C ALA A 39 0.74 26.99 17.99
N PRO A 40 1.57 27.88 17.40
CA PRO A 40 2.39 27.58 16.22
C PRO A 40 3.14 26.25 16.33
N ASP A 41 3.86 26.05 17.44
CA ASP A 41 4.62 24.82 17.72
C ASP A 41 3.73 23.56 17.77
N GLY A 42 2.48 23.70 18.23
CA GLY A 42 1.50 22.60 18.31
C GLY A 42 0.94 22.21 16.94
N VAL A 43 0.76 23.18 16.05
CA VAL A 43 0.34 22.96 14.67
C VAL A 43 1.47 22.31 13.86
N ASP A 44 2.70 22.80 14.01
CA ASP A 44 3.88 22.25 13.33
C ASP A 44 4.16 20.80 13.78
N ALA A 45 4.09 20.53 15.09
CA ALA A 45 4.22 19.17 15.62
C ALA A 45 3.14 18.22 15.09
N SER A 46 1.90 18.71 14.95
CA SER A 46 0.78 17.93 14.39
C SER A 46 0.96 17.67 12.89
N GLY A 47 1.47 18.64 12.14
CA GLY A 47 1.81 18.50 10.72
C GLY A 47 2.94 17.48 10.49
N ALA A 48 4.01 17.57 11.28
CA ALA A 48 5.11 16.60 11.24
C ALA A 48 4.64 15.18 11.58
N ALA A 49 3.79 15.04 12.61
CA ALA A 49 3.20 13.75 12.97
C ALA A 49 2.28 13.20 11.88
N MET A 50 1.52 14.05 11.18
CA MET A 50 0.71 13.65 10.04
C MET A 50 1.59 13.11 8.90
N GLY A 51 2.66 13.84 8.54
CA GLY A 51 3.59 13.43 7.49
C GLY A 51 4.26 12.08 7.80
N ALA A 52 4.72 11.90 9.04
CA ALA A 52 5.31 10.63 9.50
C ALA A 52 4.31 9.46 9.41
N LYS A 53 3.04 9.69 9.78
CA LYS A 53 1.99 8.68 9.67
C LYS A 53 1.66 8.32 8.22
N GLN A 54 1.60 9.31 7.32
CA GLN A 54 1.39 9.06 5.89
C GLN A 54 2.56 8.31 5.24
N GLN A 55 3.79 8.63 5.65
CA GLN A 55 4.97 7.90 5.19
C GLN A 55 4.88 6.41 5.60
N ARG A 56 4.58 6.15 6.87
CA ARG A 56 4.40 4.79 7.39
C ARG A 56 3.27 4.03 6.71
N GLU A 57 2.16 4.70 6.39
CA GLU A 57 1.07 4.12 5.62
C GLU A 57 1.54 3.69 4.22
N THR A 58 2.40 4.49 3.56
CA THR A 58 2.98 4.17 2.25
C THR A 58 3.84 2.91 2.32
N GLU A 59 4.68 2.82 3.35
CA GLU A 59 5.56 1.67 3.57
C GLU A 59 4.75 0.39 3.77
N ILE A 60 3.70 0.44 4.59
CA ILE A 60 2.82 -0.72 4.81
C ILE A 60 2.12 -1.12 3.51
N ALA A 61 1.61 -0.17 2.73
CA ALA A 61 0.96 -0.45 1.45
C ALA A 61 1.94 -1.13 0.46
N ALA A 62 3.18 -0.66 0.41
CA ALA A 62 4.22 -1.27 -0.41
C ALA A 62 4.54 -2.71 0.03
N LEU A 63 4.64 -2.95 1.34
CA LEU A 63 4.88 -4.29 1.90
C LEU A 63 3.73 -5.26 1.61
N VAL A 64 2.48 -4.82 1.77
CA VAL A 64 1.29 -5.63 1.47
C VAL A 64 1.27 -6.00 -0.01
N LYS A 65 1.58 -5.05 -0.90
CA LYS A 65 1.67 -5.31 -2.33
C LYS A 65 2.79 -6.31 -2.65
N ALA A 66 3.98 -6.13 -2.10
CA ALA A 66 5.10 -7.05 -2.29
C ALA A 66 4.74 -8.48 -1.83
N ALA A 67 4.10 -8.63 -0.66
CA ALA A 67 3.65 -9.93 -0.17
C ALA A 67 2.61 -10.59 -1.11
N ALA A 68 1.66 -9.82 -1.62
CA ALA A 68 0.65 -10.31 -2.57
C ALA A 68 1.28 -10.73 -3.91
N ASP A 69 2.27 -9.99 -4.38
CA ASP A 69 2.99 -10.30 -5.63
C ASP A 69 3.84 -11.58 -5.46
N THR A 70 4.52 -11.76 -4.33
CA THR A 70 5.23 -13.01 -4.00
C THR A 70 4.27 -14.21 -3.96
N ALA A 71 3.10 -14.08 -3.31
CA ALA A 71 2.12 -15.17 -3.28
C ALA A 71 1.61 -15.54 -4.67
N ARG A 72 1.43 -14.55 -5.56
CA ARG A 72 1.06 -14.78 -6.95
C ARG A 72 2.16 -15.51 -7.72
N GLN A 73 3.41 -15.14 -7.50
CA GLN A 73 4.57 -15.78 -8.11
C GLN A 73 4.67 -17.26 -7.68
N THR A 74 4.59 -17.55 -6.39
CA THR A 74 4.59 -18.92 -5.87
C THR A 74 3.43 -19.76 -6.43
N LYS A 75 2.26 -19.14 -6.64
CA LYS A 75 1.13 -19.83 -7.29
C LYS A 75 1.46 -20.22 -8.73
N VAL A 76 2.11 -19.34 -9.50
CA VAL A 76 2.54 -19.65 -10.88
C VAL A 76 3.51 -20.82 -10.89
N GLU A 77 4.52 -20.79 -10.02
CA GLU A 77 5.50 -21.87 -9.88
C GLU A 77 4.86 -23.21 -9.52
N LEU A 78 3.85 -23.20 -8.64
CA LEU A 78 3.07 -24.39 -8.32
C LEU A 78 2.31 -24.92 -9.55
N CYS A 79 1.69 -24.03 -10.33
CA CYS A 79 1.00 -24.43 -11.56
C CYS A 79 1.98 -25.06 -12.57
N ASP A 80 3.16 -24.48 -12.74
CA ASP A 80 4.20 -25.00 -13.64
C ASP A 80 4.69 -26.39 -13.18
N ALA A 81 4.91 -26.57 -11.87
CA ALA A 81 5.28 -27.86 -11.31
C ALA A 81 4.19 -28.93 -11.52
N VAL A 82 2.91 -28.55 -11.39
CA VAL A 82 1.78 -29.45 -11.66
C VAL A 82 1.73 -29.84 -13.14
N MET A 83 1.95 -28.91 -14.07
CA MET A 83 2.01 -29.23 -15.50
C MET A 83 3.17 -30.17 -15.82
N ALA A 84 4.35 -29.92 -15.26
CA ALA A 84 5.51 -30.81 -15.42
C ALA A 84 5.24 -32.22 -14.89
N MET A 85 4.57 -32.34 -13.73
CA MET A 85 4.16 -33.63 -13.18
C MET A 85 3.17 -34.35 -14.11
N GLN A 86 2.18 -33.64 -14.65
CA GLN A 86 1.21 -34.21 -15.59
C GLN A 86 1.88 -34.69 -16.88
N GLU A 87 2.84 -33.94 -17.40
CA GLU A 87 3.57 -34.33 -18.61
C GLU A 87 4.45 -35.57 -18.36
N SER A 88 5.17 -35.61 -17.24
CA SER A 88 5.96 -36.80 -16.86
C SER A 88 5.09 -38.06 -16.70
N LEU A 89 3.86 -37.93 -16.19
CA LEU A 89 2.91 -39.06 -16.13
C LEU A 89 2.44 -39.50 -17.53
N ARG A 90 2.26 -38.56 -18.47
CA ARG A 90 1.93 -38.89 -19.87
C ARG A 90 3.07 -39.62 -20.55
N GLU A 91 4.30 -39.20 -20.35
CA GLU A 91 5.50 -39.88 -20.89
C GLU A 91 5.59 -41.33 -20.39
N GLN A 92 5.35 -41.55 -19.10
CA GLN A 92 5.36 -42.89 -18.49
C GLN A 92 4.22 -43.79 -18.99
N THR A 93 3.04 -43.23 -19.26
CA THR A 93 1.86 -43.99 -19.72
C THR A 93 1.83 -44.18 -21.24
N GLY A 94 2.45 -43.29 -22.02
CA GLY A 94 2.65 -43.44 -23.46
C GLY A 94 3.76 -44.43 -23.84
N SER A 95 4.65 -44.75 -22.89
CA SER A 95 5.79 -45.65 -23.11
C SER A 95 5.51 -47.14 -22.84
N ASN A 96 4.25 -47.56 -22.73
CA ASN A 96 3.90 -48.99 -22.72
C ASN A 96 3.29 -49.42 -24.07
N PRO A 97 4.10 -49.64 -25.13
CA PRO A 97 3.67 -50.48 -26.23
C PRO A 97 3.67 -51.92 -25.71
N GLN A 98 2.51 -52.37 -25.22
CA GLN A 98 2.20 -53.79 -25.20
C GLN A 98 2.03 -54.24 -26.67
N SER A 99 3.16 -54.41 -27.35
CA SER A 99 3.28 -55.09 -28.64
C SER A 99 4.52 -55.98 -28.61
N ASP A 100 4.60 -56.80 -27.57
CA ASP A 100 5.24 -58.11 -27.63
C ASP A 100 4.17 -59.15 -27.29
N LEU A 101 3.36 -59.51 -28.30
CA LEU A 101 2.61 -60.77 -28.32
C LEU A 101 2.65 -61.28 -29.74
N GLY A 102 3.43 -62.34 -29.94
CA GLY A 102 3.77 -62.90 -31.22
C GLY A 102 2.63 -63.58 -31.98
N TYR A 103 2.82 -63.67 -33.29
CA TYR A 103 2.63 -64.83 -34.16
C TYR A 103 3.41 -64.57 -35.46
#